data_AF-A0A853I0B6-F1
#
_entry.id   AF-A0A853I0B6-F1
#
_cell.length_a   1.000
_cell.length_b   1.000
_cell.length_c   1.000
_cell.angle_alpha   90.00
_cell.angle_beta   90.00
_cell.angle_gamma   90.00
#
_symmetry.space_group_name_H-M   'P 1'
#
loop_
_entity.id
_entity.type
_entity.pdbx_description
1 polymer ?
#
loop_
_entity_poly.entity_id
_entity_poly.type
_entity_poly.pdbx_seq_one_letter_code
_entity_poly.pdbx_strand_id
1 'polypeptide(L)'
;MNFTLALMGLAIYILLWEKLPDWGKWFNWIIDRLPKPLAYLYEAWHCPYCFGFWISLFLHGITGIQTIPDLATMPVYLGVAGVAIGWFLDALATATLIMLGQLLLNAIAVPAIKGHQMTTEFRLSFKNKESN
;
A
#
# COMPACT_ATOMS: atom_id res chain seq x y z
N MET A 1 -18.01 -4.80 6.21
CA MET A 1 -16.70 -4.15 6.00
C MET A 1 -16.15 -4.63 4.66
N ASN A 2 -15.68 -3.72 3.81
CA ASN A 2 -15.19 -4.02 2.48
C ASN A 2 -13.68 -3.72 2.40
N PHE A 3 -12.88 -4.71 2.02
CA PHE A 3 -11.42 -4.57 1.94
C PHE A 3 -10.92 -4.17 0.55
N THR A 4 -11.80 -4.04 -0.45
CA THR A 4 -11.41 -3.75 -1.83
C THR A 4 -10.61 -2.46 -1.94
N LEU A 5 -11.05 -1.38 -1.29
CA LEU A 5 -10.30 -0.11 -1.28
C LEU A 5 -8.92 -0.25 -0.65
N ALA A 6 -8.82 -0.95 0.48
CA ALA A 6 -7.55 -1.17 1.16
C ALA A 6 -6.60 -2.00 0.30
N LEU A 7 -7.11 -3.03 -0.39
CA LEU A 7 -6.29 -3.89 -1.25
C LEU A 7 -5.79 -3.14 -2.50
N MET A 8 -6.66 -2.35 -3.14
CA MET A 8 -6.28 -1.50 -4.27
C MET A 8 -5.26 -0.44 -3.84
N GLY A 9 -5.50 0.24 -2.73
CA GLY A 9 -4.58 1.25 -2.19
C GLY A 9 -3.22 0.66 -1.83
N LEU A 10 -3.21 -0.52 -1.20
CA LEU A 10 -1.98 -1.27 -0.89
C LEU A 10 -1.22 -1.66 -2.18
N ALA A 11 -1.93 -2.19 -3.19
CA ALA A 11 -1.30 -2.58 -4.45
C ALA A 11 -0.66 -1.38 -5.17
N ILE A 12 -1.34 -0.23 -5.17
CA ILE A 12 -0.80 1.02 -5.73
C ILE A 12 0.41 1.49 -4.92
N TYR A 13 0.33 1.44 -3.59
CA TYR A 13 1.45 1.80 -2.72
C TYR A 13 2.69 0.95 -3.03
N ILE A 14 2.54 -0.37 -3.09
CA ILE A 14 3.63 -1.30 -3.43
C ILE A 14 4.20 -0.99 -4.82
N LEU A 15 3.32 -0.78 -5.80
CA LEU A 15 3.76 -0.48 -7.17
C LEU A 15 4.60 0.80 -7.21
N LEU A 16 4.11 1.90 -6.62
CA LEU A 16 4.75 3.21 -6.69
C LEU A 16 6.04 3.27 -5.86
N TRP A 17 6.04 2.67 -4.68
CA TRP A 17 7.11 2.87 -3.70
C TRP A 17 8.10 1.72 -3.59
N GLU A 18 7.67 0.48 -3.86
CA GLU A 18 8.57 -0.68 -3.80
C GLU A 18 9.04 -1.14 -5.17
N LYS A 19 8.19 -1.09 -6.21
CA LYS A 19 8.51 -1.73 -7.51
C LYS A 19 8.95 -0.76 -8.58
N LEU A 20 8.34 0.43 -8.67
CA LEU A 20 8.70 1.44 -9.67
C LEU A 20 10.15 1.94 -9.58
N PRO A 21 10.72 2.18 -8.38
CA PRO A 21 12.12 2.57 -8.25
C PRO A 21 13.10 1.53 -8.80
N ASP A 22 12.73 0.25 -8.73
CA ASP A 22 13.54 -0.89 -9.21
C ASP A 22 13.37 -1.16 -10.72
N TRP A 23 12.25 -0.75 -11.33
CA TRP A 23 11.92 -1.06 -12.73
C TRP A 23 12.74 -0.31 -13.79
N GLY A 24 13.53 0.70 -13.41
CA GLY A 24 14.55 1.27 -14.28
C GLY A 24 14.92 2.72 -14.02
N LYS A 25 16.05 3.16 -14.59
CA LYS A 25 16.60 4.52 -14.40
C LYS A 25 15.66 5.65 -14.85
N TRP A 26 14.69 5.38 -15.71
CA TRP A 26 13.78 6.38 -16.25
C TRP A 26 12.85 6.98 -15.17
N PHE A 27 12.36 6.17 -14.23
CA PHE A 27 11.50 6.67 -13.16
C PHE A 27 12.29 7.53 -12.17
N ASN A 28 13.46 7.04 -11.75
CA ASN A 28 14.37 7.81 -10.89
C ASN A 28 14.78 9.13 -11.56
N TRP A 29 15.00 9.13 -12.88
CA TRP A 29 15.26 10.36 -13.63
C TRP A 29 14.09 11.36 -13.60
N ILE A 30 12.83 10.90 -13.63
CA ILE A 30 11.64 11.76 -13.50
C ILE A 30 11.57 12.36 -12.10
N ILE A 31 11.81 11.54 -11.07
CA ILE A 31 11.80 11.99 -9.66
C ILE A 31 12.93 13.01 -9.41
N ASP A 32 14.13 12.80 -9.97
CA ASP A 32 15.24 13.73 -9.85
C ASP A 32 14.98 15.08 -10.54
N ARG A 33 14.12 15.09 -11.58
CA ARG A 33 13.74 16.30 -12.33
C ARG A 33 12.54 17.03 -11.74
N LEU A 34 11.95 16.50 -10.67
CA LEU A 34 10.72 17.00 -10.09
C LEU A 34 10.96 18.37 -9.42
N PRO A 35 10.06 19.36 -9.62
CA PRO A 35 10.20 20.66 -8.95
C PRO A 35 10.11 20.48 -7.42
N LYS A 36 10.89 21.27 -6.68
CA LYS A 36 11.03 21.20 -5.21
C LYS A 36 9.74 20.87 -4.42
N PRO A 37 8.58 21.52 -4.65
CA PRO A 37 7.37 21.21 -3.89
C PRO A 37 6.83 19.80 -4.14
N LEU A 38 6.93 19.29 -5.37
CA LEU A 38 6.48 17.93 -5.70
C LEU A 38 7.48 16.89 -5.17
N ALA A 39 8.78 17.18 -5.20
CA ALA A 39 9.79 16.29 -4.63
C ALA A 39 9.56 16.11 -3.12
N TYR A 40 9.27 17.20 -2.41
CA TYR A 40 8.87 17.15 -1.01
C TYR A 40 7.61 16.31 -0.79
N LEU A 41 6.58 16.50 -1.62
CA LEU A 41 5.33 15.74 -1.49
C LEU A 41 5.55 14.24 -1.72
N TYR A 42 6.37 13.88 -2.70
CA TYR A 42 6.77 12.51 -2.98
C TYR A 42 7.45 11.89 -1.75
N GLU A 43 8.47 12.54 -1.19
CA GLU A 43 9.15 12.04 0.01
C GLU A 43 8.22 11.94 1.24
N ALA A 44 7.37 12.95 1.46
CA ALA A 44 6.42 12.96 2.58
C ALA A 44 5.35 11.86 2.46
N TRP A 45 4.97 11.48 1.24
CA TRP A 45 3.97 10.46 0.97
C TRP A 45 4.55 9.05 0.90
N HIS A 46 5.86 8.86 1.08
CA HIS A 46 6.44 7.52 1.20
C HIS A 46 5.93 6.74 2.42
N CYS A 47 5.31 7.42 3.38
CA CYS A 47 4.62 6.82 4.52
C CYS A 47 3.33 6.07 4.07
N PRO A 48 3.16 4.76 4.35
CA PRO A 48 2.02 3.96 3.87
C PRO A 48 0.67 4.44 4.40
N TYR A 49 0.64 4.97 5.62
CA TYR A 49 -0.56 5.59 6.16
C TYR A 49 -0.90 6.92 5.46
N CYS A 50 0.11 7.75 5.21
CA CYS A 50 -0.03 9.09 4.65
C CYS A 50 -0.49 9.02 3.20
N PHE A 51 0.16 8.19 2.39
CA PHE A 51 -0.31 7.86 1.05
C PHE A 51 -1.67 7.18 1.09
N GLY A 52 -1.84 6.21 1.99
CA GLY A 52 -3.05 5.43 2.18
C GLY A 52 -4.30 6.28 2.38
N PHE A 53 -4.19 7.38 3.11
CA PHE A 53 -5.29 8.32 3.33
C PHE A 53 -5.70 9.07 2.05
N TRP A 54 -4.75 9.60 1.30
CA TRP A 54 -5.06 10.35 0.08
C TRP A 54 -5.55 9.44 -1.05
N ILE A 55 -4.92 8.27 -1.20
CA ILE A 55 -5.33 7.31 -2.22
C ILE A 55 -6.69 6.71 -1.90
N SER A 56 -7.03 6.46 -0.63
CA SER A 56 -8.36 5.95 -0.26
C SER A 56 -9.44 6.97 -0.54
N LEU A 57 -9.21 8.25 -0.23
CA LEU A 57 -10.16 9.33 -0.56
C LEU A 57 -10.37 9.43 -2.09
N PHE A 58 -9.29 9.35 -2.86
CA PHE A 58 -9.35 9.38 -4.32
C PHE A 58 -10.09 8.16 -4.88
N LEU A 59 -9.75 6.95 -4.41
CA LEU A 59 -10.38 5.71 -4.84
C LEU A 59 -11.86 5.67 -4.45
N HIS A 60 -12.22 6.11 -3.25
CA HIS A 60 -13.61 6.28 -2.83
C HIS A 60 -14.35 7.24 -3.77
N GLY A 61 -13.74 8.39 -4.09
CA GLY A 61 -14.33 9.39 -4.99
C GLY A 61 -14.62 8.86 -6.40
N ILE A 62 -13.74 8.01 -6.96
CA ILE A 62 -13.92 7.48 -8.32
C ILE A 62 -14.76 6.18 -8.36
N THR A 63 -14.70 5.34 -7.33
CA THR A 63 -15.37 4.03 -7.33
C THR A 63 -16.71 4.05 -6.57
N GLY A 64 -16.90 4.99 -5.66
CA GLY A 64 -18.03 5.03 -4.73
C GLY A 64 -18.02 3.90 -3.67
N ILE A 65 -16.97 3.09 -3.61
CA ILE A 65 -16.84 2.00 -2.64
C ILE A 65 -16.40 2.59 -1.29
N GLN A 66 -16.95 2.09 -0.18
CA GLN A 66 -16.52 2.42 1.18
C GLN A 66 -15.99 1.20 1.91
N THR A 67 -15.00 1.41 2.77
CA THR A 67 -14.46 0.37 3.66
C THR A 67 -15.49 0.02 4.75
N ILE A 68 -16.06 1.03 5.39
CA ILE A 68 -17.10 0.92 6.42
C ILE A 68 -18.42 1.41 5.80
N PRO A 69 -19.29 0.48 5.34
CA PRO A 69 -20.52 0.86 4.65
C PRO A 69 -21.51 1.63 5.53
N ASP A 70 -21.44 1.47 6.86
CA ASP A 70 -22.31 2.18 7.79
C ASP A 70 -22.07 3.70 7.77
N LEU A 71 -20.87 4.15 7.37
CA LEU A 71 -20.57 5.58 7.17
C LEU A 71 -21.37 6.20 6.02
N ALA A 72 -21.92 5.39 5.09
CA ALA A 72 -22.83 5.88 4.05
C ALA A 72 -24.12 6.48 4.63
N THR A 73 -24.51 6.07 5.84
CA THR A 73 -25.75 6.51 6.49
C THR A 73 -25.59 7.81 7.29
N MET A 74 -24.36 8.29 7.52
CA MET A 74 -24.07 9.55 8.21
C MET A 74 -24.87 10.77 7.72
N PRO A 75 -25.06 10.96 6.40
CA PRO A 75 -25.84 12.08 5.89
C PRO A 75 -27.29 12.11 6.36
N VAL A 76 -27.85 10.97 6.81
CA VAL A 76 -29.25 10.88 7.29
C VAL A 76 -29.47 11.71 8.56
N TYR A 77 -28.46 11.77 9.44
CA TYR A 77 -28.59 12.47 10.74
C TYR A 77 -27.69 13.71 10.87
N LEU A 78 -26.64 13.84 10.05
CA LEU A 78 -25.72 15.00 10.02
C LEU A 78 -25.86 15.87 8.76
N GLY A 79 -26.74 15.52 7.83
CA GLY A 79 -26.92 16.25 6.56
C GLY A 79 -25.65 16.26 5.71
N VAL A 80 -25.42 17.36 4.98
CA VAL A 80 -24.29 17.50 4.04
C VAL A 80 -22.92 17.37 4.75
N ALA A 81 -22.82 17.83 6.00
CA ALA A 81 -21.60 17.67 6.80
C ALA A 81 -21.27 16.19 7.06
N GLY A 82 -22.29 15.34 7.18
CA GLY A 82 -22.14 13.89 7.34
C GLY A 82 -21.46 13.20 6.15
N VAL A 83 -21.56 13.77 4.94
CA VAL A 83 -20.89 13.23 3.75
C VAL A 83 -19.37 13.38 3.89
N ALA A 84 -18.90 14.60 4.15
CA ALA A 84 -17.47 14.87 4.27
C ALA A 84 -16.84 14.14 5.46
N ILE A 85 -17.53 14.11 6.60
CA ILE A 85 -17.08 13.38 7.79
C ILE A 85 -17.02 11.88 7.52
N GLY A 86 -18.05 11.32 6.86
CA GLY A 86 -18.09 9.91 6.50
C GLY A 86 -16.93 9.51 5.58
N TRP A 87 -16.64 10.31 4.56
CA TRP A 87 -15.51 10.08 3.64
C TRP A 87 -14.17 10.17 4.34
N PHE A 88 -14.00 11.16 5.21
CA PHE A 88 -12.79 11.32 5.99
C PHE A 88 -12.54 10.13 6.90
N LEU A 89 -13.56 9.72 7.68
CA LEU A 89 -13.46 8.57 8.59
C LEU A 89 -13.22 7.25 7.84
N ASP A 90 -13.85 7.06 6.67
CA ASP A 90 -13.62 5.89 5.84
C ASP A 90 -12.17 5.87 5.35
N ALA A 91 -11.67 6.99 4.84
CA ALA A 91 -10.30 7.13 4.36
C ALA A 91 -9.26 6.84 5.46
N LEU A 92 -9.51 7.29 6.70
CA LEU A 92 -8.69 6.95 7.87
C LEU A 92 -8.68 5.44 8.15
N ALA A 93 -9.85 4.81 8.17
CA ALA A 93 -9.96 3.38 8.38
C ALA A 93 -9.20 2.59 7.28
N THR A 94 -9.40 2.95 6.01
CA THR A 94 -8.67 2.33 4.90
C THR A 94 -7.16 2.53 5.03
N ALA A 95 -6.70 3.73 5.40
CA ALA A 95 -5.28 4.02 5.56
C ALA A 95 -4.62 3.15 6.65
N THR A 96 -5.31 2.93 7.77
CA THR A 96 -4.81 2.00 8.81
C THR A 96 -4.69 0.57 8.29
N LEU A 97 -5.66 0.10 7.49
CA LEU A 97 -5.62 -1.23 6.87
C LEU A 97 -4.48 -1.35 5.86
N ILE A 98 -4.22 -0.32 5.06
CA ILE A 98 -3.08 -0.29 4.13
C ILE A 98 -1.76 -0.37 4.90
N MET A 99 -1.59 0.46 5.94
CA MET A 99 -0.39 0.41 6.79
C MET A 99 -0.19 -0.97 7.44
N LEU A 100 -1.28 -1.56 7.95
CA LEU A 100 -1.25 -2.90 8.54
C LEU A 100 -0.89 -3.97 7.49
N GLY A 101 -1.49 -3.93 6.30
CA GLY A 101 -1.17 -4.84 5.20
C GLY A 101 0.30 -4.75 4.80
N GLN A 102 0.81 -3.52 4.71
CA GLN A 102 2.22 -3.27 4.38
C GLN A 102 3.18 -3.81 5.45
N LEU A 103 2.87 -3.60 6.73
CA LEU A 103 3.65 -4.15 7.84
C LEU A 103 3.62 -5.68 7.85
N LEU A 104 2.48 -6.30 7.57
CA LEU A 104 2.35 -7.76 7.46
C LEU A 104 3.21 -8.32 6.32
N LEU A 105 3.17 -7.69 5.13
CA LEU A 105 4.00 -8.11 4.01
C LEU A 105 5.49 -8.05 4.35
N ASN A 106 5.94 -6.95 4.97
CA ASN A 106 7.33 -6.80 5.40
C ASN A 106 7.73 -7.80 6.49
N ALA A 107 6.83 -8.07 7.45
CA ALA A 107 7.07 -9.04 8.51
C ALA A 107 7.19 -10.48 7.97
N ILE A 108 6.43 -10.83 6.94
CA ILE A 108 6.45 -12.16 6.32
C ILE A 108 7.60 -12.31 5.31
N ALA A 109 8.07 -11.22 4.70
CA ALA A 109 9.13 -11.27 3.69
C ALA A 109 10.45 -11.87 4.23
N VAL A 110 10.88 -11.46 5.43
CA VAL A 110 12.12 -11.96 6.04
C VAL A 110 12.11 -13.48 6.30
N PRO A 111 11.11 -14.06 7.00
CA PRO A 111 11.05 -15.51 7.19
C PRO A 111 10.85 -16.27 5.86
N ALA A 112 10.12 -15.69 4.89
CA ALA A 112 9.95 -16.30 3.56
C ALA A 112 11.28 -16.43 2.80
N ILE A 113 12.10 -15.38 2.80
CA ILE A 113 13.43 -15.39 2.15
C ILE A 113 14.34 -16.44 2.82
N LYS A 114 14.40 -16.45 4.15
CA LYS A 114 15.21 -17.44 4.89
C LYS A 114 14.75 -18.87 4.63
N GLY A 115 13.44 -19.13 4.64
CA GLY A 115 12.90 -20.45 4.32
C GLY A 115 13.28 -20.92 2.92
N HIS A 116 13.21 -20.03 1.92
CA HIS A 116 13.61 -20.33 0.55
C HIS A 116 15.12 -20.60 0.43
N GLN A 117 15.96 -19.80 1.07
CA GLN A 117 17.41 -20.00 1.11
C GLN A 117 17.78 -21.35 1.72
N MET A 118 17.24 -21.68 2.90
CA MET A 118 17.49 -22.97 3.56
C MET A 118 17.05 -24.16 2.69
N THR A 119 15.90 -24.05 2.02
CA THR A 119 15.42 -25.12 1.12
C THR A 119 16.35 -25.29 -0.10
N THR A 120 16.89 -24.19 -0.62
CA THR A 120 17.80 -24.20 -1.76
C THR A 120 19.15 -24.78 -1.37
N GLU A 121 19.71 -24.36 -0.23
CA GLU A 121 20.95 -24.91 0.34
C GLU A 121 20.82 -26.41 0.63
N PHE A 122 19.69 -26.84 1.22
CA PHE A 122 19.42 -28.24 1.45
C PHE A 122 19.44 -29.04 0.15
N ARG A 123 18.74 -28.59 -0.90
CA ARG A 123 18.74 -29.25 -2.22
C ARG A 123 20.13 -29.31 -2.86
N LEU A 124 20.91 -28.22 -2.77
CA LEU A 124 22.29 -28.19 -3.27
C LEU A 124 23.20 -29.18 -2.53
N SER A 125 22.99 -29.37 -1.23
CA SER A 125 23.76 -30.32 -0.42
C SER A 125 23.56 -31.78 -0.85
N PHE A 126 22.37 -32.16 -1.35
CA PHE A 126 22.14 -33.49 -1.93
C PHE A 126 22.79 -33.64 -3.31
N LYS A 127 22.67 -32.62 -4.17
CA LYS A 127 23.26 -32.66 -5.52
C LYS A 127 24.79 -32.80 -5.49
N ASN A 128 25.45 -32.12 -4.56
CA ASN A 128 26.91 -32.22 -4.39
C ASN A 128 27.36 -33.54 -3.75
N LYS A 129 26.45 -34.25 -3.07
CA LYS A 129 26.73 -35.55 -2.44
C LYS A 129 26.60 -36.73 -3.41
N GLU A 130 25.87 -36.56 -4.51
CA GLU A 130 25.76 -37.54 -5.60
C GLU A 130 26.89 -37.40 -6.66
N SER A 131 27.61 -36.27 -6.68
CA SER A 131 28.70 -36.01 -7.63
C SER A 131 30.12 -36.31 -7.10
N ASN A 132 30.23 -36.88 -5.89
CA ASN A 132 31.46 -37.38 -5.25
C ASN A 132 31.33 -38.89 -5.03
#